data_AF-A0A673BID5-F1
#
_entry.id   AF-A0A673BID5-F1
#
_cell.length_a   1.000
_cell.length_b   1.000
_cell.length_c   1.000
_cell.angle_alpha   90.00
_cell.angle_beta   90.00
_cell.angle_gamma   90.00
#
_symmetry.space_group_name_H-M   'P 1'
#
loop_
_entity.id
_entity.type
_entity.pdbx_description
1 polymer ?
#
loop_
_entity_poly.entity_id
_entity_poly.type
_entity_poly.pdbx_seq_one_letter_code
_entity_poly.pdbx_strand_id
1 'polypeptide(L)'
;MEFSIKHSTEVDINTTLQILGSPGEKASSIPGCNRTDSVIRLLSAVLRTSEVESRATRASLTELLSPQMGKDIVWFLRRWAKTYLLVDEKLYQQISIPLSTAFGADTEGAQWIVGYLLEKVINNLSVWSSEADLANDTVELLVTLVEKRERANIVVQCESWWSLAKQFASRSPPLHLLSSSVQRSLMKALVLGGFAHMDSDTKQQYWAEVLHPLQQRFLNLINQENFAQISQEEAVKQEIVATLEALCGIAEATQIDNVVSLFSFLMDFLSSCIGLMEVYSNTPETINLIIEVFVEVAHKQICYLGENKSMKLYEACLTLLQVYSKNNQSRKRGDATAEEDQYQDLLLIMELLTNLLSKEFIDFSENDEVFRNQEQGTPASSRAVSAADVVLYGVNIVLPLMSQDLLKFPSLCNQYYKLITFICEIFPEKIPQLPEELFKSLMFSLELGMTSMSSEISQLCLEALSPLAEQCAKNQEKDTPLFIATRHFLKLVFDMLVLQKHNTEMTVAAGEALYTLVCLHQAEYSELVESLLSSQRDAVIYQRLADAFNKLTASSTPPTMDRKQKVAFLKSLEEFVANVGGLLCVK
;
A
#
# COMPACT_ATOMS: atom_id res chain seq x y z
N MET A 1 -35.40 -4.42 7.50
CA MET A 1 -36.02 -3.38 8.34
C MET A 1 -37.53 -3.27 8.09
N GLU A 2 -38.00 -2.86 6.91
CA GLU A 2 -39.44 -2.65 6.61
C GLU A 2 -40.35 -3.85 6.91
N PHE A 3 -39.91 -5.07 6.62
CA PHE A 3 -40.70 -6.28 6.91
C PHE A 3 -40.98 -6.44 8.42
N SER A 4 -39.98 -6.19 9.27
CA SER A 4 -40.11 -6.26 10.73
C SER A 4 -41.01 -5.13 11.26
N ILE A 5 -40.92 -3.93 10.68
CA ILE A 5 -41.80 -2.80 11.04
C ILE A 5 -43.27 -3.17 10.84
N LYS A 6 -43.61 -3.71 9.66
CA LYS A 6 -44.99 -4.05 9.28
C LYS A 6 -45.64 -5.10 10.21
N HIS A 7 -44.87 -6.03 10.76
CA HIS A 7 -45.38 -7.13 11.59
C HIS A 7 -45.07 -6.97 13.09
N SER A 8 -44.51 -5.83 13.50
CA SER A 8 -44.04 -5.59 14.87
C SER A 8 -45.13 -5.73 15.94
N THR A 9 -46.40 -5.50 15.60
CA THR A 9 -47.55 -5.59 16.53
C THR A 9 -48.01 -7.03 16.79
N GLU A 10 -47.61 -7.98 15.96
CA GLU A 10 -48.02 -9.39 16.04
C GLU A 10 -47.00 -10.25 16.81
N VAL A 11 -45.83 -9.66 17.10
CA VAL A 11 -44.65 -10.31 17.68
C VAL A 11 -44.58 -10.10 19.19
N ASP A 12 -44.22 -11.16 19.92
CA ASP A 12 -43.77 -11.10 21.31
C ASP A 12 -42.23 -10.96 21.36
N ILE A 13 -41.77 -9.86 21.94
CA ILE A 13 -40.34 -9.50 22.00
C ILE A 13 -39.59 -10.47 22.92
N ASN A 14 -40.18 -10.85 24.05
CA ASN A 14 -39.54 -11.75 25.02
C ASN A 14 -39.27 -13.12 24.41
N THR A 15 -40.27 -13.70 23.74
CA THR A 15 -40.09 -14.96 23.01
C THR A 15 -39.08 -14.81 21.87
N THR A 16 -39.04 -13.67 21.18
CA THR A 16 -38.07 -13.39 20.12
C THR A 16 -36.63 -13.37 20.65
N LEU A 17 -36.39 -12.69 21.77
CA LEU A 17 -35.10 -12.66 22.45
C LEU A 17 -34.72 -14.05 22.99
N GLN A 18 -35.68 -14.81 23.50
CA GLN A 18 -35.44 -16.20 23.90
C GLN A 18 -35.00 -17.07 22.71
N ILE A 19 -35.63 -16.95 21.54
CA ILE A 19 -35.22 -17.65 20.32
C ILE A 19 -33.79 -17.28 19.90
N LEU A 20 -33.42 -16.01 20.05
CA LEU A 20 -32.09 -15.49 19.74
C LEU A 20 -31.02 -16.01 20.72
N GLY A 21 -31.25 -15.88 22.02
CA GLY A 21 -30.30 -16.24 23.08
C GLY A 21 -30.16 -17.73 23.36
N SER A 22 -30.95 -18.59 22.70
CA SER A 22 -30.89 -20.05 22.85
C SER A 22 -30.59 -20.78 21.52
N PRO A 23 -29.45 -20.50 20.85
CA PRO A 23 -29.07 -21.18 19.61
C PRO A 23 -28.77 -22.68 19.82
N GLY A 24 -28.64 -23.12 21.08
CA GLY A 24 -28.45 -24.51 21.44
C GLY A 24 -29.69 -25.40 21.39
N GLU A 25 -30.88 -24.80 21.34
CA GLU A 25 -32.16 -25.51 21.41
C GLU A 25 -32.95 -25.38 20.09
N LYS A 26 -33.86 -26.33 19.84
CA LYS A 26 -34.75 -26.25 18.67
C LYS A 26 -35.70 -25.07 18.84
N ALA A 27 -35.82 -24.21 17.83
CA ALA A 27 -36.74 -23.08 17.90
C ALA A 27 -38.21 -23.52 18.16
N SER A 28 -38.60 -24.71 17.69
CA SER A 28 -39.94 -25.26 17.89
C SER A 28 -40.24 -25.72 19.31
N SER A 29 -39.24 -25.93 20.17
CA SER A 29 -39.47 -26.26 21.59
C SER A 29 -39.73 -25.03 22.46
N ILE A 30 -39.55 -23.82 21.92
CA ILE A 30 -39.78 -22.57 22.64
C ILE A 30 -41.27 -22.19 22.56
N PRO A 31 -41.97 -22.04 23.71
CA PRO A 31 -43.37 -21.64 23.74
C PRO A 31 -43.58 -20.31 23.00
N GLY A 32 -44.59 -20.25 22.13
CA GLY A 32 -44.89 -19.03 21.39
C GLY A 32 -43.99 -18.75 20.18
N CYS A 33 -43.18 -19.70 19.71
CA CYS A 33 -42.25 -19.51 18.59
C CYS A 33 -42.89 -19.01 17.26
N ASN A 34 -44.21 -19.11 17.11
CA ASN A 34 -44.94 -18.57 15.95
C ASN A 34 -45.19 -17.05 16.02
N ARG A 35 -45.05 -16.46 17.21
CA ARG A 35 -45.22 -15.01 17.46
C ARG A 35 -43.87 -14.32 17.65
N THR A 36 -42.87 -14.68 16.86
CA THR A 36 -41.53 -14.07 16.93
C THR A 36 -41.21 -13.31 15.66
N ASP A 37 -40.35 -12.29 15.76
CA ASP A 37 -39.92 -11.54 14.58
C ASP A 37 -39.25 -12.48 13.56
N SER A 38 -39.72 -12.44 12.31
CA SER A 38 -39.26 -13.38 11.28
C SER A 38 -37.81 -13.13 10.85
N VAL A 39 -37.34 -11.87 10.91
CA VAL A 39 -35.97 -11.53 10.56
C VAL A 39 -35.03 -12.06 11.65
N ILE A 40 -35.35 -11.80 12.92
CA ILE A 40 -34.57 -12.32 14.05
C ILE A 40 -34.62 -13.85 14.05
N ARG A 41 -35.77 -14.48 13.82
CA ARG A 41 -35.90 -15.94 13.74
C ARG A 41 -35.01 -16.54 12.63
N LEU A 42 -34.87 -15.86 11.49
CA LEU A 42 -33.97 -16.30 10.40
C LEU A 42 -32.49 -16.16 10.81
N LEU A 43 -32.09 -15.02 11.40
CA LEU A 43 -30.74 -14.83 11.92
C LEU A 43 -30.39 -15.91 12.96
N SER A 44 -31.33 -16.17 13.86
CA SER A 44 -31.21 -17.20 14.90
C SER A 44 -31.19 -18.63 14.35
N ALA A 45 -31.65 -18.87 13.12
CA ALA A 45 -31.50 -20.15 12.46
C ALA A 45 -30.05 -20.38 12.01
N VAL A 46 -29.37 -19.34 11.49
CA VAL A 46 -27.94 -19.42 11.15
C VAL A 46 -27.08 -19.54 12.40
N LEU A 47 -27.43 -18.81 13.48
CA LEU A 47 -26.78 -18.99 14.80
C LEU A 47 -26.92 -20.42 15.33
N ARG A 48 -28.07 -21.09 15.11
CA ARG A 48 -28.23 -22.50 15.46
C ARG A 48 -27.29 -23.40 14.67
N THR A 49 -27.12 -23.16 13.37
CA THR A 49 -26.13 -23.90 12.56
C THR A 49 -24.70 -23.65 13.07
N SER A 50 -24.35 -22.41 13.40
CA SER A 50 -23.08 -22.06 14.03
C SER A 50 -22.87 -22.78 15.37
N GLU A 51 -23.91 -22.90 16.21
CA GLU A 51 -23.83 -23.60 17.48
C GLU A 51 -23.72 -25.13 17.30
N VAL A 52 -24.34 -25.71 16.27
CA VAL A 52 -24.14 -27.12 15.91
C VAL A 52 -22.68 -27.37 15.54
N GLU A 53 -22.10 -26.51 14.70
CA GLU A 53 -20.68 -26.57 14.33
C GLU A 53 -19.79 -26.45 15.57
N SER A 54 -20.02 -25.44 16.41
CA SER A 54 -19.23 -25.22 17.64
C SER A 54 -19.36 -26.35 18.66
N ARG A 55 -20.52 -27.01 18.75
CA ARG A 55 -20.68 -28.20 19.60
C ARG A 55 -19.94 -29.41 19.06
N ALA A 56 -19.92 -29.59 17.74
CA ALA A 56 -19.18 -30.66 17.11
C ALA A 56 -17.66 -30.46 17.31
N THR A 57 -17.13 -29.24 17.20
CA THR A 57 -15.71 -28.98 17.50
C THR A 57 -15.37 -29.22 18.97
N ARG A 58 -16.22 -28.77 19.92
CA ARG A 58 -16.07 -29.05 21.36
C ARG A 58 -16.11 -30.57 21.67
N ALA A 59 -16.81 -31.36 20.87
CA ALA A 59 -16.89 -32.81 20.99
C ALA A 59 -15.79 -33.56 20.23
N SER A 60 -14.77 -32.85 19.72
CA SER A 60 -13.67 -33.41 18.91
C SER A 60 -14.15 -34.11 17.63
N LEU A 61 -15.25 -33.62 17.04
CA LEU A 61 -15.81 -34.11 15.77
C LEU A 61 -15.45 -33.20 14.58
N THR A 62 -14.39 -32.40 14.70
CA THR A 62 -13.98 -31.41 13.68
C THR A 62 -13.77 -32.04 12.30
N GLU A 63 -13.21 -33.25 12.25
CA GLU A 63 -12.96 -33.99 11.00
C GLU A 63 -14.25 -34.35 10.23
N LEU A 64 -15.41 -34.33 10.90
CA LEU A 64 -16.71 -34.63 10.29
C LEU A 64 -17.42 -33.36 9.77
N LEU A 65 -16.87 -32.17 10.06
CA LEU A 65 -17.44 -30.90 9.65
C LEU A 65 -16.95 -30.49 8.26
N SER A 66 -17.79 -29.74 7.56
CA SER A 66 -17.42 -29.16 6.27
C SER A 66 -16.76 -27.79 6.50
N PRO A 67 -15.50 -27.58 6.09
CA PRO A 67 -14.86 -26.26 6.18
C PRO A 67 -15.57 -25.21 5.32
N GLN A 68 -16.19 -25.62 4.20
CA GLN A 68 -17.03 -24.73 3.39
C GLN A 68 -18.24 -24.21 4.16
N MET A 69 -18.91 -25.06 4.94
CA MET A 69 -20.00 -24.63 5.83
C MET A 69 -19.49 -23.63 6.88
N GLY A 70 -18.29 -23.87 7.44
CA GLY A 70 -17.62 -22.92 8.33
C GLY A 70 -17.39 -21.56 7.69
N LYS A 71 -16.93 -21.52 6.43
CA LYS A 71 -16.73 -20.27 5.66
C LYS A 71 -18.06 -19.54 5.47
N ASP A 72 -19.13 -20.25 5.09
CA ASP A 72 -20.45 -19.66 4.88
C ASP A 72 -21.02 -19.06 6.17
N ILE A 73 -20.83 -19.75 7.31
CA ILE A 73 -21.23 -19.28 8.63
C ILE A 73 -20.44 -18.01 8.99
N VAL A 74 -19.11 -18.04 8.91
CA VAL A 74 -18.26 -16.89 9.27
C VAL A 74 -18.55 -15.69 8.36
N TRP A 75 -18.68 -15.89 7.05
CA TRP A 75 -19.08 -14.86 6.10
C TRP A 75 -20.41 -14.23 6.47
N PHE A 76 -21.42 -15.05 6.80
CA PHE A 76 -22.74 -14.58 7.22
C PHE A 76 -22.65 -13.75 8.51
N LEU A 77 -21.96 -14.26 9.53
CA LEU A 77 -21.79 -13.58 10.81
C LEU A 77 -21.07 -12.25 10.65
N ARG A 78 -20.05 -12.18 9.78
CA ARG A 78 -19.32 -10.95 9.46
C ARG A 78 -20.22 -9.93 8.79
N ARG A 79 -20.99 -10.35 7.78
CA ARG A 79 -21.94 -9.48 7.08
C ARG A 79 -23.01 -8.97 8.05
N TRP A 80 -23.52 -9.85 8.90
CA TRP A 80 -24.53 -9.51 9.89
C TRP A 80 -24.01 -8.50 10.92
N ALA A 81 -22.82 -8.74 11.49
CA ALA A 81 -22.19 -7.85 12.45
C ALA A 81 -21.95 -6.43 11.92
N LYS A 82 -21.71 -6.27 10.61
CA LYS A 82 -21.55 -4.95 9.97
C LYS A 82 -22.86 -4.17 9.78
N THR A 83 -23.99 -4.86 9.68
CA THR A 83 -25.27 -4.24 9.28
C THR A 83 -26.27 -4.11 10.40
N TYR A 84 -26.38 -5.11 11.27
CA TYR A 84 -27.47 -5.20 12.24
C TYR A 84 -27.01 -5.23 13.69
N LEU A 85 -25.71 -5.27 13.98
CA LEU A 85 -25.20 -5.25 15.36
C LEU A 85 -24.83 -3.82 15.74
N LEU A 86 -25.32 -3.36 16.90
CA LEU A 86 -25.23 -1.95 17.35
C LEU A 86 -25.80 -1.00 16.30
N VAL A 87 -27.08 -1.15 16.00
CA VAL A 87 -27.76 -0.35 14.98
C VAL A 87 -27.74 1.14 15.37
N ASP A 88 -27.12 1.98 14.53
CA ASP A 88 -27.19 3.44 14.69
C ASP A 88 -28.56 3.96 14.26
N GLU A 89 -29.34 4.43 15.22
CA GLU A 89 -30.68 4.97 15.01
C GLU A 89 -30.69 6.16 14.05
N LYS A 90 -29.58 6.90 13.92
CA LYS A 90 -29.47 8.07 13.03
C LYS A 90 -29.51 7.69 11.55
N LEU A 91 -29.15 6.46 11.21
CA LEU A 91 -29.11 5.98 9.82
C LEU A 91 -30.49 5.55 9.30
N TYR A 92 -31.49 5.48 10.17
CA TYR A 92 -32.81 4.96 9.84
C TYR A 92 -33.90 5.95 10.25
N GLN A 93 -34.87 6.20 9.35
CA GLN A 93 -36.04 7.01 9.70
C GLN A 93 -36.91 6.33 10.77
N GLN A 94 -36.98 4.99 10.73
CA GLN A 94 -37.75 4.17 11.65
C GLN A 94 -37.06 2.81 11.82
N ILE A 95 -36.98 2.33 13.07
CA ILE A 95 -36.48 0.99 13.42
C ILE A 95 -37.61 0.26 14.16
N SER A 96 -37.84 -1.00 13.79
CA SER A 96 -38.80 -1.85 14.48
C SER A 96 -38.33 -2.17 15.91
N ILE A 97 -39.26 -2.15 16.87
CA ILE A 97 -38.97 -2.43 18.29
C ILE A 97 -38.22 -3.76 18.51
N PRO A 98 -38.56 -4.89 17.84
CA PRO A 98 -37.80 -6.13 18.01
C PRO A 98 -36.32 -6.02 17.63
N LEU A 99 -36.00 -5.34 16.51
CA LEU A 99 -34.61 -5.15 16.07
C LEU A 99 -33.85 -4.16 16.96
N SER A 100 -34.51 -3.07 17.40
CA SER A 100 -33.90 -2.10 18.32
C SER A 100 -33.59 -2.74 19.68
N THR A 101 -34.51 -3.54 20.23
CA THR A 101 -34.32 -4.22 21.53
C THR A 101 -33.32 -5.38 21.48
N ALA A 102 -33.23 -6.09 20.35
CA ALA A 102 -32.28 -7.20 20.21
C ALA A 102 -30.85 -6.74 19.87
N PHE A 103 -30.70 -5.68 19.06
CA PHE A 103 -29.41 -5.31 18.48
C PHE A 103 -29.04 -3.83 18.62
N GLY A 104 -29.76 -3.06 19.43
CA GLY A 104 -29.42 -1.67 19.73
C GLY A 104 -28.11 -1.53 20.51
N ALA A 105 -27.52 -0.34 20.48
CA ALA A 105 -26.19 -0.07 21.04
C ALA A 105 -26.04 -0.43 22.52
N ASP A 106 -27.07 -0.14 23.32
CA ASP A 106 -27.06 -0.33 24.78
C ASP A 106 -27.86 -1.57 25.24
N THR A 107 -28.01 -2.56 24.36
CA THR A 107 -28.83 -3.74 24.65
C THR A 107 -28.00 -4.94 25.10
N GLU A 108 -28.51 -5.70 26.06
CA GLU A 108 -27.90 -6.98 26.48
C GLU A 108 -27.84 -7.99 25.32
N GLY A 109 -28.79 -7.92 24.38
CA GLY A 109 -28.80 -8.76 23.18
C GLY A 109 -27.57 -8.51 22.29
N ALA A 110 -27.20 -7.26 22.08
CA ALA A 110 -25.99 -6.92 21.33
C ALA A 110 -24.71 -7.36 22.06
N GLN A 111 -24.64 -7.16 23.38
CA GLN A 111 -23.50 -7.62 24.19
C GLN A 111 -23.34 -9.14 24.13
N TRP A 112 -24.45 -9.88 24.26
CA TRP A 112 -24.45 -11.33 24.15
C TRP A 112 -23.99 -11.81 22.77
N ILE A 113 -24.43 -11.17 21.69
CA ILE A 113 -23.97 -11.52 20.32
C ILE A 113 -22.49 -11.26 20.15
N VAL A 114 -21.96 -10.13 20.64
CA VAL A 114 -20.52 -9.85 20.61
C VAL A 114 -19.73 -10.97 21.30
N GLY A 115 -20.16 -11.37 22.50
CA GLY A 115 -19.57 -12.50 23.22
C GLY A 115 -19.64 -13.80 22.43
N TYR A 116 -20.80 -14.13 21.87
CA TYR A 116 -20.99 -15.33 21.05
C TYR A 116 -20.09 -15.35 19.81
N LEU A 117 -19.97 -14.23 19.09
CA LEU A 117 -19.12 -14.11 17.92
C LEU A 117 -17.64 -14.24 18.29
N LEU A 118 -17.24 -13.68 19.43
CA LEU A 118 -15.87 -13.81 19.94
C LEU A 118 -15.54 -15.27 20.32
N GLU A 119 -16.44 -15.97 21.01
CA GLU A 119 -16.28 -17.40 21.29
C GLU A 119 -16.20 -18.23 20.00
N LYS A 120 -17.03 -17.91 19.00
CA LYS A 120 -16.99 -18.56 17.69
C LYS A 120 -15.64 -18.38 17.01
N VAL A 121 -15.08 -17.17 17.05
CA VAL A 121 -13.73 -16.88 16.52
C VAL A 121 -12.69 -17.72 17.25
N ILE A 122 -12.66 -17.69 18.59
CA ILE A 122 -11.66 -18.41 19.40
C ILE A 122 -11.72 -19.91 19.12
N ASN A 123 -12.93 -20.48 19.07
CA ASN A 123 -13.13 -21.89 18.76
C ASN A 123 -12.60 -22.24 17.36
N ASN A 124 -12.95 -21.44 16.34
CA ASN A 124 -12.49 -21.67 14.97
C ASN A 124 -10.96 -21.57 14.85
N LEU A 125 -10.34 -20.52 15.40
CA LEU A 125 -8.88 -20.34 15.39
C LEU A 125 -8.14 -21.44 16.15
N SER A 126 -8.81 -22.15 17.07
CA SER A 126 -8.21 -23.24 17.83
C SER A 126 -8.18 -24.57 17.08
N VAL A 127 -9.05 -24.77 16.07
CA VAL A 127 -9.24 -26.09 15.43
C VAL A 127 -9.06 -26.08 13.91
N TRP A 128 -9.20 -24.93 13.24
CA TRP A 128 -9.14 -24.83 11.78
C TRP A 128 -7.80 -24.30 11.26
N SER A 129 -6.69 -24.61 11.93
CA SER A 129 -5.35 -24.18 11.49
C SER A 129 -4.91 -24.79 10.16
N SER A 130 -5.45 -25.96 9.78
CA SER A 130 -5.18 -26.60 8.48
C SER A 130 -5.93 -25.95 7.31
N GLU A 131 -7.00 -25.19 7.58
CA GLU A 131 -7.87 -24.60 6.57
C GLU A 131 -7.61 -23.09 6.48
N ALA A 132 -6.58 -22.71 5.72
CA ALA A 132 -6.07 -21.33 5.64
C ALA A 132 -7.17 -20.30 5.31
N ASP A 133 -8.04 -20.59 4.35
CA ASP A 133 -9.16 -19.71 3.99
C ASP A 133 -10.10 -19.45 5.16
N LEU A 134 -10.50 -20.52 5.87
CA LEU A 134 -11.44 -20.42 6.98
C LEU A 134 -10.80 -19.70 8.18
N ALA A 135 -9.52 -19.94 8.44
CA ALA A 135 -8.77 -19.21 9.47
C ALA A 135 -8.67 -17.71 9.14
N ASN A 136 -8.38 -17.35 7.89
CA ASN A 136 -8.35 -15.96 7.43
C ASN A 136 -9.74 -15.30 7.52
N ASP A 137 -10.80 -15.94 7.05
CA ASP A 137 -12.18 -15.44 7.18
C ASP A 137 -12.57 -15.24 8.66
N THR A 138 -12.11 -16.14 9.53
CA THR A 138 -12.39 -16.11 10.99
C THR A 138 -11.68 -14.94 11.66
N VAL A 139 -10.40 -14.68 11.37
CA VAL A 139 -9.69 -13.53 11.94
C VAL A 139 -10.21 -12.21 11.37
N GLU A 140 -10.68 -12.20 10.12
CA GLU A 140 -11.34 -11.03 9.53
C GLU A 140 -12.69 -10.71 10.19
N LEU A 141 -13.41 -11.73 10.70
CA LEU A 141 -14.55 -11.53 11.58
C LEU A 141 -14.11 -10.90 12.91
N LEU A 142 -12.98 -11.33 13.49
CA LEU A 142 -12.42 -10.70 14.70
C LEU A 142 -12.08 -9.22 14.47
N VAL A 143 -11.36 -8.91 13.39
CA VAL A 143 -11.06 -7.53 12.98
C VAL A 143 -12.35 -6.73 12.84
N THR A 144 -13.39 -7.30 12.23
CA THR A 144 -14.70 -6.66 12.12
C THR A 144 -15.29 -6.32 13.49
N LEU A 145 -15.12 -7.16 14.52
CA LEU A 145 -15.62 -6.86 15.87
C LEU A 145 -14.90 -5.68 16.53
N VAL A 146 -13.67 -5.36 16.14
CA VAL A 146 -12.86 -4.31 16.77
C VAL A 146 -12.56 -3.10 15.87
N GLU A 147 -12.89 -3.14 14.58
CA GLU A 147 -12.64 -2.03 13.62
C GLU A 147 -13.40 -0.75 13.99
N LYS A 148 -14.57 -0.88 14.63
CA LYS A 148 -15.40 0.23 15.10
C LYS A 148 -15.32 0.33 16.62
N ARG A 149 -15.07 1.54 17.12
CA ARG A 149 -14.96 1.83 18.57
C ARG A 149 -16.15 1.32 19.38
N GLU A 150 -17.37 1.47 18.89
CA GLU A 150 -18.60 1.04 19.57
C GLU A 150 -18.59 -0.47 19.89
N ARG A 151 -18.21 -1.30 18.91
CA ARG A 151 -18.09 -2.75 19.11
C ARG A 151 -16.87 -3.11 19.93
N ALA A 152 -15.73 -2.46 19.67
CA ALA A 152 -14.48 -2.68 20.41
C ALA A 152 -14.67 -2.47 21.92
N ASN A 153 -15.43 -1.43 22.32
CA ASN A 153 -15.75 -1.14 23.73
C ASN A 153 -16.46 -2.31 24.44
N ILE A 154 -17.28 -3.06 23.72
CA ILE A 154 -17.98 -4.24 24.25
C ILE A 154 -17.05 -5.46 24.24
N VAL A 155 -16.29 -5.65 23.14
CA VAL A 155 -15.36 -6.78 22.99
C VAL A 155 -14.32 -6.81 24.11
N VAL A 156 -13.73 -5.66 24.47
CA VAL A 156 -12.67 -5.60 25.50
C VAL A 156 -13.18 -5.91 26.91
N GLN A 157 -14.50 -5.88 27.14
CA GLN A 157 -15.10 -6.26 28.43
C GLN A 157 -15.25 -7.78 28.57
N CYS A 158 -15.13 -8.54 27.47
CA CYS A 158 -15.28 -9.99 27.48
C CYS A 158 -14.01 -10.67 28.03
N GLU A 159 -14.14 -11.55 29.02
CA GLU A 159 -12.99 -12.31 29.57
C GLU A 159 -12.28 -13.15 28.50
N SER A 160 -13.03 -13.67 27.53
CA SER A 160 -12.52 -14.44 26.40
C SER A 160 -11.55 -13.64 25.52
N TRP A 161 -11.69 -12.32 25.44
CA TRP A 161 -10.76 -11.43 24.73
C TRP A 161 -9.39 -11.39 25.40
N TRP A 162 -9.37 -11.24 26.73
CA TRP A 162 -8.14 -11.23 27.52
C TRP A 162 -7.46 -12.60 27.53
N SER A 163 -8.25 -13.68 27.57
CA SER A 163 -7.73 -15.04 27.41
C SER A 163 -7.08 -15.24 26.04
N LEU A 164 -7.71 -14.75 24.97
CA LEU A 164 -7.15 -14.79 23.61
C LEU A 164 -5.82 -14.02 23.52
N ALA A 165 -5.77 -12.80 24.07
CA ALA A 165 -4.55 -11.99 24.10
C ALA A 165 -3.38 -12.72 24.80
N LYS A 166 -3.63 -13.28 26.00
CA LYS A 166 -2.64 -14.05 26.76
C LYS A 166 -2.19 -15.30 26.03
N GLN A 167 -3.13 -16.04 25.44
CA GLN A 167 -2.83 -17.27 24.70
C GLN A 167 -1.97 -16.96 23.47
N PHE A 168 -2.31 -15.93 22.71
CA PHE A 168 -1.52 -15.50 21.56
C PHE A 168 -0.12 -15.02 21.98
N ALA A 169 -0.03 -14.20 23.03
CA ALA A 169 1.24 -13.72 23.57
C ALA A 169 2.14 -14.86 24.08
N SER A 170 1.56 -15.97 24.55
CA SER A 170 2.32 -17.13 25.07
C SER A 170 3.03 -17.96 23.99
N ARG A 171 2.74 -17.74 22.70
CA ARG A 171 3.26 -18.53 21.55
C ARG A 171 3.13 -20.05 21.74
N SER A 172 2.01 -20.48 22.33
CA SER A 172 1.69 -21.90 22.51
C SER A 172 0.60 -22.37 21.53
N PRO A 173 0.54 -23.68 21.22
CA PRO A 173 -0.59 -24.25 20.48
C PRO A 173 -1.92 -23.97 21.20
N PRO A 174 -3.03 -23.79 20.46
CA PRO A 174 -3.17 -24.00 19.02
C PRO A 174 -2.85 -22.77 18.16
N LEU A 175 -2.84 -21.55 18.74
CA LEU A 175 -2.74 -20.31 17.95
C LEU A 175 -1.39 -20.13 17.25
N HIS A 176 -0.31 -20.68 17.82
CA HIS A 176 1.01 -20.64 17.19
C HIS A 176 1.09 -21.45 15.88
N LEU A 177 0.16 -22.38 15.65
CA LEU A 177 0.09 -23.19 14.43
C LEU A 177 -0.60 -22.48 13.26
N LEU A 178 -1.16 -21.29 13.49
CA LEU A 178 -1.83 -20.50 12.46
C LEU A 178 -0.80 -19.93 11.47
N SER A 179 -1.22 -19.72 10.21
CA SER A 179 -0.36 -19.09 9.20
C SER A 179 0.03 -17.67 9.59
N SER A 180 1.14 -17.18 9.03
CA SER A 180 1.64 -15.82 9.27
C SER A 180 0.59 -14.73 8.99
N SER A 181 -0.17 -14.87 7.90
CA SER A 181 -1.27 -13.94 7.55
C SER A 181 -2.33 -13.82 8.65
N VAL A 182 -2.67 -14.94 9.29
CA VAL A 182 -3.66 -15.00 10.36
C VAL A 182 -3.09 -14.42 11.65
N GLN A 183 -1.83 -14.74 11.97
CA GLN A 183 -1.15 -14.16 13.15
C GLN A 183 -1.00 -12.64 13.02
N ARG A 184 -0.65 -12.13 11.83
CA ARG A 184 -0.59 -10.71 11.49
C ARG A 184 -1.94 -10.02 11.74
N SER A 185 -3.02 -10.59 11.17
CA SER A 185 -4.38 -10.06 11.31
C SER A 185 -4.91 -10.15 12.75
N LEU A 186 -4.48 -11.17 13.51
CA LEU A 186 -4.83 -11.32 14.91
C LEU A 186 -4.12 -10.25 15.75
N MET A 187 -2.83 -10.01 15.52
CA MET A 187 -2.10 -8.92 16.16
C MET A 187 -2.76 -7.57 15.85
N LYS A 188 -3.13 -7.32 14.60
CA LYS A 188 -3.89 -6.13 14.19
C LYS A 188 -5.17 -5.97 15.00
N ALA A 189 -5.97 -7.03 15.14
CA ALA A 189 -7.20 -6.99 15.93
C ALA A 189 -6.92 -6.66 17.41
N LEU A 190 -5.91 -7.28 18.03
CA LEU A 190 -5.53 -7.00 19.42
C LEU A 190 -5.12 -5.53 19.61
N VAL A 191 -4.30 -5.00 18.69
CA VAL A 191 -3.88 -3.60 18.75
C VAL A 191 -5.06 -2.64 18.59
N LEU A 192 -5.98 -2.91 17.64
CA LEU A 192 -7.21 -2.12 17.48
C LEU A 192 -8.06 -2.13 18.76
N GLY A 193 -8.21 -3.29 19.40
CA GLY A 193 -8.91 -3.40 20.68
C GLY A 193 -8.24 -2.60 21.81
N GLY A 194 -6.91 -2.46 21.80
CA GLY A 194 -6.15 -1.65 22.76
C GLY A 194 -6.50 -0.15 22.76
N PHE A 195 -7.16 0.34 21.70
CA PHE A 195 -7.64 1.72 21.58
C PHE A 195 -9.14 1.88 21.85
N ALA A 196 -9.82 0.83 22.31
CA ALA A 196 -11.17 0.95 22.88
C ALA A 196 -11.17 1.81 24.16
N HIS A 197 -12.37 2.22 24.59
CA HIS A 197 -12.57 2.99 25.80
C HIS A 197 -12.28 2.12 27.04
N MET A 198 -11.11 2.35 27.64
CA MET A 198 -10.66 1.73 28.88
C MET A 198 -10.15 2.83 29.82
N ASP A 199 -10.25 2.61 31.12
CA ASP A 199 -9.58 3.45 32.11
C ASP A 199 -8.04 3.30 32.00
N SER A 200 -7.30 4.24 32.60
CA SER A 200 -5.84 4.29 32.46
C SER A 200 -5.14 3.02 32.98
N ASP A 201 -5.64 2.44 34.07
CA ASP A 201 -5.02 1.28 34.71
C ASP A 201 -5.26 0.02 33.86
N THR A 202 -6.50 -0.20 33.41
CA THR A 202 -6.85 -1.29 32.50
C THR A 202 -6.10 -1.18 31.18
N LYS A 203 -5.93 0.04 30.64
CA LYS A 203 -5.18 0.25 29.40
C LYS A 203 -3.69 -0.07 29.56
N GLN A 204 -3.09 0.31 30.69
CA GLN A 204 -1.71 -0.06 30.99
C GLN A 204 -1.55 -1.57 31.13
N GLN A 205 -2.48 -2.23 31.81
CA GLN A 205 -2.51 -3.69 31.93
C GLN A 205 -2.66 -4.35 30.55
N TYR A 206 -3.53 -3.82 29.68
CA TYR A 206 -3.72 -4.35 28.34
C TYR A 206 -2.43 -4.34 27.51
N TRP A 207 -1.71 -3.21 27.50
CA TRP A 207 -0.43 -3.12 26.78
C TRP A 207 0.67 -3.99 27.38
N ALA A 208 0.64 -4.20 28.71
CA ALA A 208 1.54 -5.13 29.40
C ALA A 208 1.30 -6.60 29.00
N GLU A 209 0.10 -6.95 28.57
CA GLU A 209 -0.28 -8.31 28.13
C GLU A 209 -0.11 -8.52 26.62
N VAL A 210 -0.23 -7.47 25.80
CA VAL A 210 -0.17 -7.58 24.33
C VAL A 210 1.19 -7.19 23.74
N LEU A 211 1.65 -5.95 23.97
CA LEU A 211 2.84 -5.42 23.30
C LEU A 211 4.14 -5.65 24.07
N HIS A 212 4.11 -5.53 25.40
CA HIS A 212 5.32 -5.73 26.21
C HIS A 212 5.94 -7.13 26.07
N PRO A 213 5.17 -8.24 26.01
CA PRO A 213 5.76 -9.57 25.83
C PRO A 213 6.49 -9.70 24.49
N LEU A 214 5.96 -9.07 23.43
CA LEU A 214 6.62 -9.02 22.13
C LEU A 214 7.97 -8.30 22.21
N GLN A 215 7.98 -7.11 22.82
CA GLN A 215 9.20 -6.30 22.97
C GLN A 215 10.24 -7.01 23.84
N GLN A 216 9.84 -7.58 24.98
CA GLN A 216 10.74 -8.29 25.88
C GLN A 216 11.37 -9.51 25.21
N ARG A 217 10.58 -10.34 24.52
CA ARG A 217 11.13 -11.52 23.83
C ARG A 217 12.09 -11.12 22.72
N PHE A 218 11.72 -10.12 21.91
CA PHE A 218 12.57 -9.63 20.84
C PHE A 218 13.90 -9.09 21.37
N LEU A 219 13.87 -8.19 22.34
CA LEU A 219 15.08 -7.61 22.92
C LEU A 219 15.93 -8.66 23.64
N ASN A 220 15.32 -9.58 24.38
CA ASN A 220 16.03 -10.68 25.03
C ASN A 220 16.67 -11.64 24.03
N LEU A 221 16.15 -11.75 22.81
CA LEU A 221 16.71 -12.60 21.77
C LEU A 221 17.90 -11.92 21.08
N ILE A 222 17.72 -10.68 20.61
CA ILE A 222 18.75 -9.98 19.84
C ILE A 222 19.95 -9.52 20.68
N ASN A 223 19.75 -9.32 22.00
CA ASN A 223 20.81 -8.90 22.91
C ASN A 223 21.60 -10.07 23.52
N GLN A 224 21.34 -11.31 23.11
CA GLN A 224 22.15 -12.46 23.53
C GLN A 224 23.54 -12.36 22.91
N GLU A 225 24.59 -12.58 23.72
CA GLU A 225 25.98 -12.50 23.25
C GLU A 225 26.29 -13.49 22.10
N ASN A 226 25.59 -14.63 22.08
CA ASN A 226 25.69 -15.65 21.05
C ASN A 226 24.67 -15.50 19.90
N PHE A 227 23.91 -14.38 19.83
CA PHE A 227 22.84 -14.19 18.86
C PHE A 227 23.29 -14.45 17.42
N ALA A 228 24.45 -13.93 17.01
CA ALA A 228 24.97 -14.15 15.66
C ALA A 228 25.18 -15.64 15.32
N GLN A 229 25.52 -16.46 16.31
CA GLN A 229 25.75 -17.91 16.14
C GLN A 229 24.42 -18.68 16.10
N ILE A 230 23.47 -18.34 16.97
CA ILE A 230 22.16 -19.03 17.06
C ILE A 230 21.13 -18.49 16.07
N SER A 231 21.39 -17.34 15.43
CA SER A 231 20.47 -16.69 14.48
C SER A 231 20.02 -17.62 13.36
N GLN A 232 20.86 -18.58 12.99
CA GLN A 232 20.56 -19.52 11.92
C GLN A 232 19.74 -20.73 12.36
N GLU A 233 19.52 -20.91 13.66
CA GLU A 233 18.66 -21.98 14.19
C GLU A 233 17.20 -21.72 13.85
N GLU A 234 16.48 -22.78 13.46
CA GLU A 234 15.10 -22.68 12.99
C GLU A 234 14.16 -22.06 14.03
N ALA A 235 14.33 -22.41 15.31
CA ALA A 235 13.53 -21.83 16.39
C ALA A 235 13.73 -20.31 16.54
N VAL A 236 14.97 -19.82 16.36
CA VAL A 236 15.31 -18.40 16.44
C VAL A 236 14.77 -17.66 15.22
N LYS A 237 14.91 -18.25 14.02
CA LYS A 237 14.32 -17.72 12.78
C LYS A 237 12.82 -17.56 12.89
N GLN A 238 12.11 -18.59 13.35
CA GLN A 238 10.67 -18.56 13.54
C GLN A 238 10.26 -17.49 14.56
N GLU A 239 11.01 -17.32 15.66
CA GLU A 239 10.72 -16.27 16.64
C GLU A 239 10.87 -14.86 16.04
N ILE A 240 11.90 -14.63 15.22
CA ILE A 240 12.12 -13.38 14.49
C ILE A 240 11.03 -13.14 13.46
N VAL A 241 10.73 -14.12 12.59
CA VAL A 241 9.67 -14.03 11.57
C VAL A 241 8.33 -13.70 12.23
N ALA A 242 7.93 -14.44 13.27
CA ALA A 242 6.69 -14.16 13.98
C ALA A 242 6.69 -12.79 14.69
N THR A 243 7.86 -12.24 15.03
CA THR A 243 7.97 -10.87 15.55
C THR A 243 7.75 -9.85 14.43
N LEU A 244 8.41 -10.02 13.29
CA LEU A 244 8.25 -9.13 12.14
C LEU A 244 6.79 -9.13 11.62
N GLU A 245 6.15 -10.31 11.56
CA GLU A 245 4.73 -10.44 11.21
C GLU A 245 3.82 -9.69 12.20
N ALA A 246 4.14 -9.75 13.49
CA ALA A 246 3.44 -8.96 14.50
C ALA A 246 3.65 -7.45 14.29
N LEU A 247 4.85 -7.01 13.90
CA LEU A 247 5.11 -5.59 13.58
C LEU A 247 4.28 -5.13 12.37
N CYS A 248 4.17 -5.95 11.31
CA CYS A 248 3.26 -5.67 10.20
C CYS A 248 1.81 -5.53 10.70
N GLY A 249 1.34 -6.44 11.55
CA GLY A 249 0.00 -6.37 12.14
C GLY A 249 -0.23 -5.11 12.98
N ILE A 250 0.78 -4.66 13.73
CA ILE A 250 0.72 -3.40 14.50
C ILE A 250 0.66 -2.19 13.56
N ALA A 251 1.45 -2.17 12.48
CA ALA A 251 1.41 -1.12 11.48
C ALA A 251 0.04 -1.05 10.78
N GLU A 252 -0.54 -2.20 10.42
CA GLU A 252 -1.88 -2.29 9.82
C GLU A 252 -3.01 -1.82 10.75
N ALA A 253 -2.80 -1.81 12.06
CA ALA A 253 -3.75 -1.32 13.06
C ALA A 253 -3.72 0.20 13.24
N THR A 254 -2.93 0.92 12.44
CA THR A 254 -2.84 2.38 12.51
C THR A 254 -4.19 3.04 12.22
N GLN A 255 -4.57 3.96 13.11
CA GLN A 255 -5.69 4.87 13.03
C GLN A 255 -5.19 6.28 13.40
N ILE A 256 -5.98 7.30 13.04
CA ILE A 256 -5.62 8.72 13.25
C ILE A 256 -5.29 9.02 14.72
N ASP A 257 -6.01 8.40 15.65
CA ASP A 257 -5.88 8.60 17.09
C ASP A 257 -4.72 7.83 17.74
N ASN A 258 -4.17 6.82 17.06
CA ASN A 258 -3.16 5.94 17.64
C ASN A 258 -1.78 6.03 16.99
N VAL A 259 -1.68 6.66 15.81
CA VAL A 259 -0.45 6.68 14.99
C VAL A 259 0.77 7.21 15.75
N VAL A 260 0.59 8.22 16.60
CA VAL A 260 1.69 8.83 17.37
C VAL A 260 2.30 7.81 18.34
N SER A 261 1.46 7.05 19.03
CA SER A 261 1.89 6.03 20.00
C SER A 261 2.46 4.80 19.32
N LEU A 262 1.79 4.30 18.27
CA LEU A 262 2.24 3.13 17.53
C LEU A 262 3.55 3.38 16.78
N PHE A 263 3.70 4.56 16.15
CA PHE A 263 4.96 4.91 15.48
C PHE A 263 6.13 4.92 16.45
N SER A 264 5.96 5.53 17.64
CA SER A 264 7.03 5.56 18.64
C SER A 264 7.42 4.15 19.08
N PHE A 265 6.45 3.25 19.25
CA PHE A 265 6.72 1.84 19.56
C PHE A 265 7.47 1.14 18.42
N LEU A 266 7.01 1.28 17.17
CA LEU A 266 7.60 0.61 16.00
C LEU A 266 9.00 1.12 15.65
N MET A 267 9.28 2.40 15.88
CA MET A 267 10.56 3.03 15.54
C MET A 267 11.75 2.35 16.25
N ASP A 268 11.56 1.91 17.49
CA ASP A 268 12.59 1.18 18.24
C ASP A 268 12.92 -0.16 17.57
N PHE A 269 11.91 -0.86 17.04
CA PHE A 269 12.11 -2.11 16.29
C PHE A 269 12.74 -1.88 14.92
N LEU A 270 12.32 -0.85 14.18
CA LEU A 270 12.90 -0.53 12.87
C LEU A 270 14.42 -0.32 12.97
N SER A 271 14.86 0.36 14.03
CA SER A 271 16.29 0.57 14.31
C SER A 271 17.04 -0.75 14.51
N SER A 272 16.45 -1.70 15.25
CA SER A 272 17.03 -3.04 15.42
C SER A 272 16.96 -3.89 14.15
N CYS A 273 15.92 -3.73 13.32
CA CYS A 273 15.74 -4.47 12.06
C CYS A 273 16.86 -4.18 11.05
N ILE A 274 17.44 -2.97 11.07
CA ILE A 274 18.62 -2.63 10.25
C ILE A 274 19.79 -3.58 10.59
N GLY A 275 20.06 -3.82 11.88
CA GLY A 275 21.09 -4.76 12.31
C GLY A 275 20.75 -6.22 11.95
N LEU A 276 19.47 -6.60 12.02
CA LEU A 276 19.02 -7.93 11.59
C LEU A 276 19.25 -8.18 10.10
N MET A 277 19.15 -7.16 9.25
CA MET A 277 19.41 -7.29 7.82
C MET A 277 20.86 -7.68 7.51
N GLU A 278 21.83 -7.30 8.36
CA GLU A 278 23.22 -7.77 8.23
C GLU A 278 23.36 -9.25 8.65
N VAL A 279 22.74 -9.62 9.78
CA VAL A 279 22.79 -10.98 10.34
C VAL A 279 22.11 -12.00 9.41
N TYR A 280 20.95 -11.65 8.87
CA TYR A 280 20.14 -12.51 8.00
C TYR A 280 20.43 -12.30 6.50
N SER A 281 21.57 -11.71 6.15
CA SER A 281 21.97 -11.46 4.76
C SER A 281 21.86 -12.67 3.82
N ASN A 282 21.94 -13.90 4.34
CA ASN A 282 21.81 -15.14 3.58
C ASN A 282 20.41 -15.80 3.63
N THR A 283 19.41 -15.16 4.26
CA THR A 283 18.04 -15.69 4.39
C THR A 283 17.06 -14.75 3.68
N PRO A 284 16.74 -15.01 2.39
CA PRO A 284 15.92 -14.09 1.57
C PRO A 284 14.57 -13.76 2.18
N GLU A 285 13.84 -14.77 2.69
CA GLU A 285 12.51 -14.60 3.28
C GLU A 285 12.52 -13.61 4.46
N THR A 286 13.54 -13.67 5.33
CA THR A 286 13.67 -12.74 6.46
C THR A 286 14.03 -11.34 6.01
N ILE A 287 14.90 -11.18 5.00
CA ILE A 287 15.22 -9.87 4.43
C ILE A 287 13.97 -9.24 3.83
N ASN A 288 13.22 -10.01 3.03
CA ASN A 288 12.00 -9.57 2.39
C ASN A 288 10.98 -9.09 3.43
N LEU A 289 10.75 -9.87 4.48
CA LEU A 289 9.86 -9.51 5.58
C LEU A 289 10.33 -8.29 6.38
N ILE A 290 11.65 -8.10 6.57
CA ILE A 290 12.17 -6.87 7.18
C ILE A 290 11.80 -5.66 6.31
N ILE A 291 11.99 -5.74 4.99
CA ILE A 291 11.61 -4.64 4.07
C ILE A 291 10.09 -4.42 4.13
N GLU A 292 9.29 -5.49 4.17
CA GLU A 292 7.83 -5.43 4.29
C GLU A 292 7.37 -4.67 5.55
N VAL A 293 8.03 -4.86 6.71
CA VAL A 293 7.73 -4.07 7.91
C VAL A 293 7.92 -2.57 7.67
N PHE A 294 9.00 -2.17 6.98
CA PHE A 294 9.23 -0.76 6.64
C PHE A 294 8.18 -0.25 5.66
N VAL A 295 7.80 -1.06 4.66
CA VAL A 295 6.73 -0.74 3.71
C VAL A 295 5.42 -0.48 4.45
N GLU A 296 5.00 -1.39 5.33
CA GLU A 296 3.75 -1.24 6.09
C GLU A 296 3.76 -0.01 7.00
N VAL A 297 4.88 0.27 7.70
CA VAL A 297 4.99 1.49 8.52
C VAL A 297 4.90 2.74 7.65
N ALA A 298 5.65 2.81 6.55
CA ALA A 298 5.61 3.95 5.64
C ALA A 298 4.21 4.14 5.06
N HIS A 299 3.62 3.08 4.51
CA HIS A 299 2.31 3.10 3.88
C HIS A 299 1.18 3.52 4.82
N LYS A 300 1.16 3.00 6.06
CA LYS A 300 0.06 3.24 7.00
C LYS A 300 0.23 4.50 7.84
N GLN A 301 1.46 4.96 8.09
CA GLN A 301 1.73 5.98 9.10
C GLN A 301 2.21 7.32 8.52
N ILE A 302 3.02 7.34 7.44
CA ILE A 302 3.76 8.55 7.01
C ILE A 302 2.87 9.78 6.84
N CYS A 303 1.68 9.63 6.24
CA CYS A 303 0.75 10.73 5.96
C CYS A 303 0.30 11.46 7.23
N TYR A 304 0.30 10.79 8.38
CA TYR A 304 -0.12 11.36 9.67
C TYR A 304 1.05 11.82 10.56
N LEU A 305 2.30 11.57 10.17
CA LEU A 305 3.48 11.93 10.97
C LEU A 305 3.87 13.39 10.76
N GLY A 306 4.14 14.13 11.85
CA GLY A 306 4.77 15.45 11.74
C GLY A 306 6.23 15.37 11.27
N GLU A 307 6.82 16.51 10.90
CA GLU A 307 8.16 16.62 10.29
C GLU A 307 9.25 15.81 11.03
N ASN A 308 9.37 15.99 12.35
CA ASN A 308 10.40 15.31 13.16
C ASN A 308 10.30 13.78 13.11
N LYS A 309 9.09 13.23 13.09
CA LYS A 309 8.87 11.77 13.03
C LYS A 309 9.09 11.24 11.62
N SER A 310 8.64 11.99 10.61
CA SER A 310 8.89 11.68 9.20
C SER A 310 10.39 11.63 8.89
N MET A 311 11.17 12.60 9.40
CA MET A 311 12.63 12.60 9.25
C MET A 311 13.29 11.35 9.83
N LYS A 312 12.88 10.90 11.02
CA LYS A 312 13.40 9.66 11.61
C LYS A 312 13.09 8.43 10.73
N LEU A 313 11.88 8.38 10.16
CA LEU A 313 11.51 7.29 9.28
C LEU A 313 12.33 7.33 7.98
N TYR A 314 12.53 8.51 7.39
CA TYR A 314 13.37 8.70 6.22
C TYR A 314 14.82 8.24 6.46
N GLU A 315 15.42 8.62 7.58
CA GLU A 315 16.78 8.21 7.95
C GLU A 315 16.90 6.69 8.12
N ALA A 316 15.93 6.05 8.78
CA ALA A 316 15.91 4.61 8.95
C ALA A 316 15.71 3.87 7.62
N CYS A 317 14.81 4.35 6.75
CA CYS A 317 14.63 3.79 5.41
C CYS A 317 15.90 3.90 4.57
N LEU A 318 16.57 5.06 4.57
CA LEU A 318 17.83 5.23 3.83
C LEU A 318 18.92 4.31 4.34
N THR A 319 19.05 4.17 5.66
CA THR A 319 20.04 3.28 6.27
C THR A 319 19.75 1.83 5.94
N LEU A 320 18.48 1.41 5.94
CA LEU A 320 18.04 0.10 5.49
C LEU A 320 18.49 -0.17 4.04
N LEU A 321 18.20 0.76 3.13
CA LEU A 321 18.58 0.62 1.72
C LEU A 321 20.09 0.55 1.52
N GLN A 322 20.86 1.34 2.28
CA GLN A 322 22.32 1.31 2.25
C GLN A 322 22.87 -0.06 2.69
N VAL A 323 22.33 -0.63 3.77
CA VAL A 323 22.71 -1.96 4.25
C VAL A 323 22.33 -3.03 3.24
N TYR A 324 21.11 -2.97 2.69
CA TYR A 324 20.65 -3.90 1.64
C TYR A 324 21.57 -3.87 0.42
N SER A 325 21.88 -2.67 -0.09
CA SER A 325 22.72 -2.50 -1.28
C SER A 325 24.15 -2.99 -1.03
N LYS A 326 24.76 -2.63 0.09
CA LYS A 326 26.09 -3.12 0.48
C LYS A 326 26.17 -4.65 0.51
N ASN A 327 25.14 -5.30 1.06
CA ASN A 327 25.10 -6.77 1.19
C ASN A 327 24.88 -7.49 -0.16
N ASN A 328 24.27 -6.82 -1.14
CA ASN A 328 23.93 -7.44 -2.43
C ASN A 328 24.87 -7.03 -3.58
N GLN A 329 25.55 -5.89 -3.53
CA GLN A 329 26.52 -5.46 -4.57
C GLN A 329 27.70 -6.42 -4.75
N SER A 330 28.13 -7.08 -3.67
CA SER A 330 29.29 -7.99 -3.67
C SER A 330 28.92 -9.45 -3.96
N ARG A 331 27.62 -9.77 -4.06
CA ARG A 331 27.13 -11.14 -4.05
C ARG A 331 26.78 -11.61 -5.46
N LYS A 332 27.65 -12.42 -6.07
CA LYS A 332 27.30 -13.22 -7.25
C LYS A 332 26.48 -14.42 -6.78
N ARG A 333 25.15 -14.26 -6.68
CA ARG A 333 24.28 -15.37 -6.29
C ARG A 333 24.27 -16.40 -7.43
N GLY A 334 24.63 -17.65 -7.11
CA GLY A 334 24.68 -18.77 -8.06
C GLY A 334 23.44 -19.68 -8.00
N ASP A 335 22.44 -19.32 -7.19
CA ASP A 335 21.25 -20.12 -6.96
C ASP A 335 20.16 -19.85 -8.00
N ALA A 336 19.42 -20.89 -8.39
CA ALA A 336 18.43 -20.83 -9.47
C ALA A 336 17.24 -19.89 -9.17
N THR A 337 16.97 -19.55 -7.91
CA THR A 337 15.87 -18.66 -7.47
C THR A 337 16.36 -17.27 -7.06
N ALA A 338 17.68 -17.01 -7.14
CA ALA A 338 18.26 -15.79 -6.62
C ALA A 338 17.74 -14.52 -7.30
N GLU A 339 17.41 -14.61 -8.60
CA GLU A 339 16.82 -13.52 -9.37
C GLU A 339 15.39 -13.21 -8.92
N GLU A 340 14.58 -14.23 -8.64
CA GLU A 340 13.22 -14.07 -8.13
C GLU A 340 13.22 -13.43 -6.73
N ASP A 341 14.09 -13.90 -5.84
CA ASP A 341 14.24 -13.33 -4.48
C ASP A 341 14.63 -11.85 -4.55
N GLN A 342 15.60 -11.51 -5.41
CA GLN A 342 16.03 -10.13 -5.60
C GLN A 342 14.94 -9.27 -6.24
N TYR A 343 14.16 -9.82 -7.16
CA TYR A 343 13.00 -9.17 -7.76
C TYR A 343 11.96 -8.80 -6.69
N GLN A 344 11.60 -9.73 -5.80
CA GLN A 344 10.63 -9.48 -4.72
C GLN A 344 11.12 -8.39 -3.75
N ASP A 345 12.39 -8.43 -3.36
CA ASP A 345 13.00 -7.39 -2.51
C ASP A 345 12.95 -6.00 -3.17
N LEU A 346 13.36 -5.92 -4.44
CA LEU A 346 13.37 -4.66 -5.18
C LEU A 346 11.96 -4.11 -5.41
N LEU A 347 10.97 -4.99 -5.58
CA LEU A 347 9.57 -4.58 -5.71
C LEU A 347 9.06 -3.91 -4.43
N LEU A 348 9.33 -4.51 -3.25
CA LEU A 348 9.02 -3.90 -1.96
C LEU A 348 9.78 -2.60 -1.72
N ILE A 349 11.03 -2.51 -2.16
CA ILE A 349 11.82 -1.27 -2.08
C ILE A 349 11.20 -0.17 -2.95
N MET A 350 10.75 -0.48 -4.17
CA MET A 350 10.04 0.50 -5.02
C MET A 350 8.73 0.96 -4.36
N GLU A 351 7.99 0.04 -3.75
CA GLU A 351 6.78 0.37 -3.00
C GLU A 351 7.08 1.25 -1.77
N LEU A 352 8.14 0.94 -1.02
CA LEU A 352 8.61 1.76 0.10
C LEU A 352 8.89 3.19 -0.35
N LEU A 353 9.70 3.37 -1.40
CA LEU A 353 10.05 4.68 -1.93
C LEU A 353 8.82 5.45 -2.43
N THR A 354 7.87 4.75 -3.06
CA THR A 354 6.59 5.33 -3.49
C THR A 354 5.76 5.80 -2.29
N ASN A 355 5.68 4.99 -1.23
CA ASN A 355 4.97 5.36 0.00
C ASN A 355 5.64 6.56 0.70
N LEU A 356 6.98 6.66 0.70
CA LEU A 356 7.66 7.83 1.25
C LEU A 356 7.34 9.12 0.47
N LEU A 357 7.26 9.06 -0.86
CA LEU A 357 6.84 10.21 -1.67
C LEU A 357 5.41 10.67 -1.38
N SER A 358 4.52 9.77 -0.95
CA SER A 358 3.10 10.10 -0.72
C SER A 358 2.90 11.26 0.26
N LYS A 359 3.84 11.45 1.19
CA LYS A 359 3.83 12.53 2.18
C LYS A 359 3.79 13.93 1.57
N GLU A 360 4.43 14.13 0.43
CA GLU A 360 4.47 15.45 -0.23
C GLU A 360 3.12 15.86 -0.83
N PHE A 361 2.18 14.91 -0.99
CA PHE A 361 0.88 15.15 -1.61
C PHE A 361 -0.29 14.89 -0.66
N ILE A 362 -0.10 14.00 0.30
CA ILE A 362 -1.09 13.58 1.29
C ILE A 362 -0.49 13.82 2.69
N ASP A 363 -0.57 15.07 3.14
CA ASP A 363 -0.16 15.45 4.48
C ASP A 363 -1.37 15.73 5.37
N PHE A 364 -1.64 14.83 6.31
CA PHE A 364 -2.69 15.00 7.33
C PHE A 364 -2.13 15.51 8.67
N SER A 365 -0.82 15.77 8.78
CA SER A 365 -0.20 16.23 10.01
C SER A 365 -0.57 17.68 10.38
N GLU A 366 -1.07 18.46 9.42
CA GLU A 366 -1.51 19.85 9.63
C GLU A 366 -2.90 19.97 10.31
N ASN A 367 -3.69 18.88 10.40
CA ASN A 367 -5.06 18.93 10.90
C ASN A 367 -5.22 18.94 12.43
N ASP A 368 -4.12 18.95 13.19
CA ASP A 368 -4.20 19.14 14.64
C ASP A 368 -4.02 20.62 15.04
N GLU A 369 -5.13 21.36 15.11
CA GLU A 369 -5.21 22.59 15.89
C GLU A 369 -4.92 22.35 17.39
N VAL A 370 -4.85 21.09 17.85
CA VAL A 370 -4.52 20.70 19.23
C VAL A 370 -3.03 20.90 19.56
N PHE A 371 -2.14 20.95 18.55
CA PHE A 371 -0.69 21.10 18.77
C PHE A 371 -0.15 22.53 18.59
N ARG A 372 -0.99 23.53 18.29
CA ARG A 372 -0.54 24.93 18.12
C ARG A 372 -0.15 25.68 19.40
N ASN A 373 -0.28 25.07 20.59
CA ASN A 373 -0.02 25.78 21.85
C ASN A 373 1.39 25.65 22.42
N GLN A 374 2.35 25.01 21.75
CA GLN A 374 3.76 25.08 22.14
C GLN A 374 4.67 25.02 20.92
N GLU A 375 4.82 26.16 20.23
CA GLU A 375 6.09 26.68 19.66
C GLU A 375 5.76 27.83 18.69
N GLN A 376 5.50 29.01 19.25
CA GLN A 376 5.72 30.26 18.50
C GLN A 376 7.24 30.44 18.38
N GLY A 377 7.81 30.16 17.21
CA GLY A 377 9.22 30.40 16.98
C GLY A 377 9.71 30.04 15.58
N THR A 378 9.78 31.07 14.72
CA THR A 378 10.54 31.16 13.46
C THR A 378 10.07 30.33 12.25
N PRO A 379 9.95 30.96 11.06
CA PRO A 379 9.86 30.22 9.80
C PRO A 379 11.22 29.58 9.54
N ALA A 380 11.31 28.25 9.60
CA ALA A 380 12.55 27.53 9.33
C ALA A 380 12.94 27.69 7.86
N SER A 381 13.78 28.69 7.57
CA SER A 381 14.49 28.88 6.30
C SER A 381 15.81 28.12 6.25
N SER A 382 15.84 26.89 6.78
CA SER A 382 16.93 25.93 6.57
C SER A 382 16.45 24.89 5.57
N ARG A 383 17.26 24.56 4.54
CA ARG A 383 17.02 23.46 3.59
C ARG A 383 16.54 22.20 4.34
N ALA A 384 15.23 22.01 4.42
CA ALA A 384 14.64 20.79 4.95
C ALA A 384 14.84 19.71 3.89
N VAL A 385 15.38 18.55 4.28
CA VAL A 385 15.44 17.38 3.41
C VAL A 385 14.00 16.99 3.08
N SER A 386 13.64 17.06 1.81
CA SER A 386 12.30 16.71 1.35
C SER A 386 12.18 15.21 1.12
N ALA A 387 10.94 14.68 1.07
CA ALA A 387 10.72 13.27 0.77
C ALA A 387 11.28 12.90 -0.62
N ALA A 388 11.21 13.82 -1.58
CA ALA A 388 11.78 13.63 -2.91
C ALA A 388 13.31 13.47 -2.86
N ASP A 389 14.01 14.18 -1.97
CA ASP A 389 15.47 14.02 -1.83
C ASP A 389 15.78 12.61 -1.33
N VAL A 390 15.10 12.17 -0.26
CA VAL A 390 15.22 10.83 0.33
C VAL A 390 15.00 9.77 -0.74
N VAL A 391 13.97 9.94 -1.57
CA VAL A 391 13.62 8.97 -2.59
C VAL A 391 14.61 8.96 -3.74
N LEU A 392 15.10 10.11 -4.19
CA LEU A 392 16.18 10.20 -5.20
C LEU A 392 17.46 9.53 -4.72
N TYR A 393 17.84 9.73 -3.45
CA TYR A 393 18.95 9.00 -2.84
C TYR A 393 18.67 7.49 -2.74
N GLY A 394 17.45 7.10 -2.37
CA GLY A 394 17.01 5.71 -2.31
C GLY A 394 17.11 5.00 -3.66
N VAL A 395 16.60 5.62 -4.73
CA VAL A 395 16.71 5.12 -6.11
C VAL A 395 18.17 4.96 -6.50
N ASN A 396 19.03 5.94 -6.19
CA ASN A 396 20.47 5.86 -6.47
C ASN A 396 21.15 4.65 -5.81
N ILE A 397 20.76 4.32 -4.57
CA ILE A 397 21.33 3.20 -3.83
C ILE A 397 20.98 1.86 -4.48
N VAL A 398 19.80 1.74 -5.08
CA VAL A 398 19.25 0.46 -5.58
C VAL A 398 19.43 0.29 -7.09
N LEU A 399 19.64 1.37 -7.84
CA LEU A 399 19.82 1.36 -9.30
C LEU A 399 20.95 0.39 -9.75
N PRO A 400 22.12 0.32 -9.09
CA PRO A 400 23.14 -0.66 -9.45
C PRO A 400 22.72 -2.13 -9.31
N LEU A 401 21.66 -2.39 -8.53
CA LEU A 401 21.11 -3.74 -8.32
C LEU A 401 20.06 -4.12 -9.37
N MET A 402 19.54 -3.15 -10.14
CA MET A 402 18.57 -3.38 -11.20
C MET A 402 19.26 -3.76 -12.50
N SER A 403 19.48 -5.06 -12.69
CA SER A 403 20.02 -5.59 -13.95
C SER A 403 19.02 -5.46 -15.11
N GLN A 404 19.51 -5.55 -16.34
CA GLN A 404 18.67 -5.61 -17.54
C GLN A 404 17.70 -6.81 -17.52
N ASP A 405 18.07 -7.91 -16.86
CA ASP A 405 17.21 -9.08 -16.73
C ASP A 405 16.08 -8.84 -15.71
N LEU A 406 16.36 -8.17 -14.60
CA LEU A 406 15.35 -7.77 -13.62
C LEU A 406 14.33 -6.76 -14.20
N LEU A 407 14.75 -5.89 -15.12
CA LEU A 407 13.84 -4.99 -15.83
C LEU A 407 12.92 -5.69 -16.84
N LYS A 408 13.15 -6.98 -17.15
CA LYS A 408 12.20 -7.78 -17.95
C LYS A 408 10.94 -8.14 -17.17
N PHE A 409 10.98 -8.09 -15.83
CA PHE A 409 9.81 -8.32 -15.00
C PHE A 409 8.89 -7.10 -15.08
N PRO A 410 7.67 -7.22 -15.66
CA PRO A 410 6.84 -6.05 -15.99
C PRO A 410 6.46 -5.21 -14.77
N SER A 411 6.17 -5.85 -13.63
CA SER A 411 5.75 -5.15 -12.41
C SER A 411 6.86 -4.28 -11.85
N LEU A 412 8.09 -4.81 -11.71
CA LEU A 412 9.23 -4.04 -11.20
C LEU A 412 9.60 -2.91 -12.16
N CYS A 413 9.66 -3.20 -13.45
CA CYS A 413 9.96 -2.20 -14.48
C CYS A 413 8.93 -1.05 -14.44
N ASN A 414 7.64 -1.38 -14.39
CA ASN A 414 6.57 -0.38 -14.30
C ASN A 414 6.66 0.46 -13.01
N GLN A 415 6.89 -0.15 -11.85
CA GLN A 415 7.03 0.58 -10.59
C GLN A 415 8.25 1.51 -10.60
N TYR A 416 9.38 1.04 -11.12
CA TYR A 416 10.59 1.86 -11.27
C TYR A 416 10.34 3.07 -12.16
N TYR A 417 9.79 2.85 -13.37
CA TYR A 417 9.54 3.94 -14.32
C TYR A 417 8.50 4.92 -13.79
N LYS A 418 7.38 4.44 -13.23
CA LYS A 418 6.38 5.29 -12.58
C LYS A 418 7.01 6.17 -11.50
N LEU A 419 7.89 5.61 -10.66
CA LEU A 419 8.53 6.36 -9.59
C LEU A 419 9.43 7.47 -10.15
N ILE A 420 10.32 7.16 -11.09
CA ILE A 420 11.26 8.17 -11.61
C ILE A 420 10.57 9.23 -12.47
N THR A 421 9.56 8.87 -13.26
CA THR A 421 8.83 9.83 -14.10
C THR A 421 7.96 10.72 -13.25
N PHE A 422 7.33 10.18 -12.21
CA PHE A 422 6.59 10.97 -11.23
C PHE A 422 7.46 12.01 -10.52
N ILE A 423 8.70 11.67 -10.14
CA ILE A 423 9.64 12.66 -9.55
C ILE A 423 9.99 13.74 -10.58
N CYS A 424 10.20 13.38 -11.85
CA CYS A 424 10.49 14.33 -12.92
C CYS A 424 9.31 15.29 -13.18
N GLU A 425 8.07 14.80 -13.04
CA GLU A 425 6.87 15.59 -13.25
C GLU A 425 6.59 16.58 -12.13
N ILE A 426 6.72 16.12 -10.87
CA ILE A 426 6.35 16.93 -9.72
C ILE A 426 7.50 17.83 -9.26
N PHE A 427 8.73 17.32 -9.24
CA PHE A 427 9.91 18.03 -8.69
C PHE A 427 11.02 18.20 -9.74
N PRO A 428 10.74 18.74 -10.95
CA PRO A 428 11.75 18.89 -11.99
C PRO A 428 12.91 19.80 -11.54
N GLU A 429 12.69 20.71 -10.59
CA GLU A 429 13.72 21.59 -10.03
C GLU A 429 14.81 20.87 -9.23
N LYS A 430 14.53 19.65 -8.73
CA LYS A 430 15.51 18.85 -7.98
C LYS A 430 16.45 18.06 -8.90
N ILE A 431 16.03 17.78 -10.14
CA ILE A 431 16.80 16.95 -11.08
C ILE A 431 18.17 17.56 -11.45
N PRO A 432 18.30 18.88 -11.73
CA PRO A 432 19.62 19.50 -11.96
C PRO A 432 20.52 19.52 -10.73
N GLN A 433 19.98 19.35 -9.52
CA GLN A 433 20.71 19.40 -8.26
C GLN A 433 21.30 18.04 -7.88
N LEU A 434 20.99 17.00 -8.65
CA LEU A 434 21.46 15.64 -8.39
C LEU A 434 22.97 15.51 -8.59
N PRO A 435 23.63 14.58 -7.87
CA PRO A 435 25.00 14.18 -8.16
C PRO A 435 25.15 13.71 -9.63
N GLU A 436 26.32 13.96 -10.23
CA GLU A 436 26.55 13.72 -11.65
C GLU A 436 26.27 12.27 -12.10
N GLU A 437 26.65 11.28 -11.28
CA GLU A 437 26.41 9.86 -11.57
C GLU A 437 24.92 9.51 -11.55
N LEU A 438 24.16 10.05 -10.59
CA LEU A 438 22.73 9.83 -10.47
C LEU A 438 21.98 10.51 -11.61
N PHE A 439 22.36 11.75 -11.94
CA PHE A 439 21.80 12.46 -13.08
C PHE A 439 21.99 11.67 -14.38
N LYS A 440 23.21 11.19 -14.66
CA LYS A 440 23.50 10.37 -15.84
C LYS A 440 22.67 9.08 -15.86
N SER A 441 22.56 8.40 -14.72
CA SER A 441 21.79 7.15 -14.61
C SER A 441 20.29 7.37 -14.84
N LEU A 442 19.74 8.47 -14.36
CA LEU A 442 18.35 8.86 -14.60
C LEU A 442 18.11 9.19 -16.08
N MET A 443 18.96 10.02 -16.70
CA MET A 443 18.83 10.37 -18.11
C MET A 443 18.96 9.13 -19.02
N PHE A 444 19.89 8.22 -18.68
CA PHE A 444 20.02 6.94 -19.38
C PHE A 444 18.78 6.06 -19.21
N SER A 445 18.17 6.04 -18.02
CA SER A 445 16.92 5.30 -17.79
C SER A 445 15.79 5.85 -18.65
N LEU A 446 15.62 7.17 -18.74
CA LEU A 446 14.62 7.78 -19.62
C LEU A 446 14.87 7.44 -21.10
N GLU A 447 16.12 7.48 -21.56
CA GLU A 447 16.50 7.07 -22.92
C GLU A 447 16.18 5.59 -23.19
N LEU A 448 16.50 4.71 -22.24
CA LEU A 448 16.23 3.28 -22.34
C LEU A 448 14.72 3.00 -22.37
N GLY A 449 13.95 3.68 -21.51
CA GLY A 449 12.50 3.57 -21.41
C GLY A 449 11.79 3.96 -22.70
N MET A 450 12.28 5.00 -23.40
CA MET A 450 11.74 5.44 -24.68
C MET A 450 12.09 4.50 -25.84
N THR A 451 13.30 3.92 -25.85
CA THR A 451 13.82 3.22 -27.03
C THR A 451 13.58 1.71 -27.01
N SER A 452 13.51 1.11 -25.81
CA SER A 452 13.69 -0.35 -25.66
C SER A 452 12.61 -1.05 -24.83
N MET A 453 11.75 -0.29 -24.13
CA MET A 453 10.75 -0.83 -23.19
C MET A 453 9.34 -0.85 -23.80
N SER A 454 8.33 -1.19 -22.99
CA SER A 454 6.92 -1.23 -23.44
C SER A 454 6.39 0.15 -23.84
N SER A 455 5.29 0.18 -24.60
CA SER A 455 4.64 1.43 -25.02
C SER A 455 4.18 2.28 -23.83
N GLU A 456 3.69 1.64 -22.76
CA GLU A 456 3.30 2.32 -21.51
C GLU A 456 4.50 3.01 -20.85
N ILE A 457 5.65 2.34 -20.76
CA ILE A 457 6.87 2.92 -20.18
C ILE A 457 7.39 4.06 -21.06
N SER A 458 7.40 3.86 -22.38
CA SER A 458 7.82 4.92 -23.29
C SER A 458 6.91 6.15 -23.18
N GLN A 459 5.61 5.97 -22.97
CA GLN A 459 4.68 7.07 -22.73
C GLN A 459 5.04 7.82 -21.43
N LEU A 460 5.26 7.11 -20.32
CA LEU A 460 5.68 7.72 -19.06
C LEU A 460 6.98 8.53 -19.19
N CYS A 461 7.97 7.99 -19.91
CA CYS A 461 9.23 8.70 -20.14
C CYS A 461 9.04 9.96 -20.99
N LEU A 462 8.15 9.94 -21.99
CA LEU A 462 7.82 11.10 -22.81
C LEU A 462 7.07 12.17 -22.00
N GLU A 463 6.13 11.76 -21.15
CA GLU A 463 5.40 12.65 -20.24
C GLU A 463 6.36 13.38 -19.29
N ALA A 464 7.37 12.67 -18.76
CA ALA A 464 8.40 13.25 -17.91
C ALA A 464 9.30 14.29 -18.60
N LEU A 465 9.47 14.26 -19.93
CA LEU A 465 10.35 15.20 -20.64
C LEU A 465 9.79 16.63 -20.68
N SER A 466 8.46 16.79 -20.74
CA SER A 466 7.86 18.12 -20.85
C SER A 466 8.14 19.00 -19.62
N PRO A 467 7.91 18.52 -18.37
CA PRO A 467 8.26 19.26 -17.16
C PRO A 467 9.76 19.57 -17.03
N LEU A 468 10.63 18.65 -17.46
CA LEU A 468 12.08 18.87 -17.46
C LEU A 468 12.50 19.98 -18.43
N ALA A 469 11.93 20.00 -19.64
CA ALA A 469 12.18 21.05 -20.63
C ALA A 469 11.65 22.41 -20.17
N GLU A 470 10.47 22.44 -19.54
CA GLU A 470 9.92 23.65 -18.93
C GLU A 470 10.81 24.20 -17.81
N GLN A 471 11.40 23.32 -16.99
CA GLN A 471 12.34 23.72 -15.95
C GLN A 471 13.63 24.34 -16.51
N CYS A 472 14.17 23.78 -17.60
CA CYS A 472 15.29 24.40 -18.32
C CYS A 472 14.92 25.80 -18.84
N ALA A 473 13.72 25.96 -19.40
CA ALA A 473 13.26 27.23 -19.93
C ALA A 473 13.13 28.31 -18.83
N LYS A 474 12.74 27.92 -17.60
CA LYS A 474 12.66 28.83 -16.44
C LYS A 474 14.04 29.30 -15.96
N ASN A 475 15.03 28.41 -15.93
CA ASN A 475 16.35 28.69 -15.37
C ASN A 475 17.25 29.54 -16.28
N GLN A 476 16.97 29.65 -17.59
CA GLN A 476 17.70 30.45 -18.60
C GLN A 476 19.21 30.15 -18.76
N GLU A 477 19.79 29.26 -17.96
CA GLU A 477 21.19 28.81 -18.05
C GLU A 477 21.35 27.71 -19.11
N LYS A 478 22.11 28.03 -20.17
CA LYS A 478 22.30 27.17 -21.35
C LYS A 478 23.40 26.12 -21.21
N ASP A 479 24.20 26.17 -20.13
CA ASP A 479 25.32 25.24 -19.91
C ASP A 479 25.05 24.20 -18.82
N THR A 480 23.79 24.06 -18.38
CA THR A 480 23.43 23.07 -17.36
C THR A 480 23.43 21.64 -17.94
N PRO A 481 23.78 20.62 -17.15
CA PRO A 481 23.71 19.22 -17.59
C PRO A 481 22.34 18.82 -18.13
N LEU A 482 21.26 19.36 -17.54
CA LEU A 482 19.89 19.14 -17.99
C LEU A 482 19.62 19.78 -19.37
N PHE A 483 20.17 20.96 -19.66
CA PHE A 483 20.05 21.57 -20.98
C PHE A 483 20.74 20.72 -22.07
N ILE A 484 21.89 20.13 -21.76
CA ILE A 484 22.61 19.23 -22.68
C ILE A 484 21.84 17.92 -22.88
N ALA A 485 21.29 17.34 -21.81
CA ALA A 485 20.50 16.11 -21.90
C ALA A 485 19.20 16.31 -22.70
N THR A 486 18.49 17.42 -22.49
CA THR A 486 17.28 17.76 -23.26
C THR A 486 17.58 17.96 -24.75
N ARG A 487 18.77 18.47 -25.10
CA ARG A 487 19.21 18.55 -26.51
C ARG A 487 19.36 17.16 -27.14
N HIS A 488 19.90 16.19 -26.40
CA HIS A 488 19.97 14.79 -26.87
C HIS A 488 18.57 14.19 -27.04
N PHE A 489 17.66 14.43 -26.07
CA PHE A 489 16.29 13.96 -26.15
C PHE A 489 15.50 14.55 -27.32
N LEU A 490 15.78 15.79 -27.75
CA LEU A 490 15.16 16.36 -28.95
C LEU A 490 15.39 15.45 -30.17
N LYS A 491 16.64 15.02 -30.37
CA LYS A 491 16.98 14.13 -31.49
C LYS A 491 16.26 12.79 -31.36
N LEU A 492 16.24 12.23 -30.16
CA LEU A 492 15.61 10.93 -29.90
C LEU A 492 14.09 10.97 -30.15
N VAL A 493 13.40 11.98 -29.63
CA VAL A 493 11.94 12.16 -29.84
C VAL A 493 11.64 12.47 -31.31
N PHE A 494 12.48 13.25 -31.99
CA PHE A 494 12.36 13.49 -33.43
C PHE A 494 12.46 12.19 -34.22
N ASP A 495 13.47 11.35 -33.94
CA ASP A 495 13.65 10.07 -34.60
C ASP A 495 12.47 9.12 -34.33
N MET A 496 11.94 9.09 -33.10
CA MET A 496 10.76 8.29 -32.76
C MET A 496 9.50 8.71 -33.52
N LEU A 497 9.21 10.01 -33.61
CA LEU A 497 8.00 10.52 -34.27
C LEU A 497 8.11 10.52 -35.80
N VAL A 498 9.28 10.80 -36.34
CA VAL A 498 9.47 11.05 -37.77
C VAL A 498 9.97 9.81 -38.51
N LEU A 499 10.82 8.98 -37.88
CA LEU A 499 11.51 7.88 -38.55
C LEU A 499 10.96 6.49 -38.20
N GLN A 500 10.26 6.30 -37.08
CA GLN A 500 9.75 4.98 -36.67
C GLN A 500 8.31 4.72 -37.12
N LYS A 501 7.93 3.43 -37.18
CA LYS A 501 6.55 3.02 -37.51
C LYS A 501 5.61 3.47 -36.40
N HIS A 502 4.56 4.18 -36.81
CA HIS A 502 3.72 4.97 -35.91
C HIS A 502 2.90 4.09 -34.96
N ASN A 503 3.00 4.36 -33.66
CA ASN A 503 2.01 3.98 -32.67
C ASN A 503 1.12 5.20 -32.38
N THR A 504 -0.13 5.17 -32.85
CA THR A 504 -1.11 6.26 -32.66
C THR A 504 -1.36 6.61 -31.19
N GLU A 505 -1.20 5.66 -30.26
CA GLU A 505 -1.40 5.90 -28.83
C GLU A 505 -0.33 6.82 -28.22
N MET A 506 0.91 6.79 -28.74
CA MET A 506 2.03 7.56 -28.20
C MET A 506 2.13 8.99 -28.73
N THR A 507 1.29 9.34 -29.71
CA THR A 507 1.47 10.58 -30.51
C THR A 507 1.24 11.84 -29.66
N VAL A 508 0.37 11.78 -28.66
CA VAL A 508 0.08 12.93 -27.78
C VAL A 508 1.27 13.23 -26.88
N ALA A 509 1.68 12.29 -26.03
CA ALA A 509 2.81 12.47 -25.11
C ALA A 509 4.12 12.82 -25.84
N ALA A 510 4.41 12.10 -26.93
CA ALA A 510 5.57 12.39 -27.77
C ALA A 510 5.47 13.78 -28.43
N GLY A 511 4.29 14.18 -28.89
CA GLY A 511 4.06 15.49 -29.48
C GLY A 511 4.23 16.63 -28.47
N GLU A 512 3.78 16.43 -27.23
CA GLU A 512 3.97 17.39 -26.15
C GLU A 512 5.45 17.55 -25.79
N ALA A 513 6.17 16.43 -25.66
CA ALA A 513 7.60 16.42 -25.43
C ALA A 513 8.37 17.07 -26.59
N LEU A 514 8.03 16.73 -27.84
CA LEU A 514 8.66 17.34 -29.02
C LEU A 514 8.44 18.85 -29.03
N TYR A 515 7.21 19.31 -28.78
CA TYR A 515 6.89 20.73 -28.77
C TYR A 515 7.74 21.51 -27.77
N THR A 516 7.81 21.03 -26.52
CA THR A 516 8.58 21.68 -25.45
C THR A 516 10.07 21.69 -25.77
N LEU A 517 10.61 20.58 -26.30
CA LEU A 517 12.01 20.50 -26.72
C LEU A 517 12.34 21.40 -27.92
N VAL A 518 11.44 21.53 -28.90
CA VAL A 518 11.58 22.45 -30.04
C VAL A 518 11.55 23.91 -29.60
N CYS A 519 10.70 24.26 -28.63
CA CYS A 519 10.68 25.60 -28.05
C CYS A 519 12.04 25.94 -27.40
N LEU A 520 12.69 24.95 -26.77
CA LEU A 520 13.96 25.11 -26.06
C LEU A 520 15.18 25.15 -27.00
N HIS A 521 15.24 24.27 -28.00
CA HIS A 521 16.41 24.02 -28.87
C HIS A 521 16.09 24.25 -30.36
N GLN A 522 15.71 25.48 -30.72
CA GLN A 522 15.24 25.82 -32.07
C GLN A 522 16.30 25.66 -33.17
N ALA A 523 17.57 25.94 -32.85
CA ALA A 523 18.66 25.83 -33.80
C ALA A 523 18.92 24.37 -34.17
N GLU A 524 18.99 23.50 -33.16
CA GLU A 524 19.19 22.07 -33.31
C GLU A 524 18.02 21.40 -34.03
N TYR A 525 16.78 21.81 -33.75
CA TYR A 525 15.63 21.33 -34.51
C TYR A 525 15.74 21.69 -36.00
N SER A 526 16.16 22.92 -36.31
CA SER A 526 16.34 23.35 -37.70
C SER A 526 17.43 22.52 -38.40
N GLU A 527 18.55 22.25 -37.72
CA GLU A 527 19.62 21.38 -38.22
C GLU A 527 19.13 19.94 -38.49
N LEU A 528 18.30 19.38 -37.61
CA LEU A 528 17.72 18.04 -37.79
C LEU A 528 16.79 17.98 -39.01
N VAL A 529 15.93 18.99 -39.18
CA VAL A 529 15.02 19.09 -40.34
C VAL A 529 15.82 19.26 -41.62
N GLU A 530 16.81 20.16 -41.65
CA GLU A 530 17.66 20.37 -42.83
C GLU A 530 18.49 19.12 -43.19
N SER A 531 19.02 18.42 -42.19
CA SER A 531 19.72 17.15 -42.37
C SER A 531 18.81 16.08 -42.96
N LEU A 532 17.57 15.96 -42.47
CA LEU A 532 16.61 15.02 -43.00
C LEU A 532 16.20 15.36 -44.44
N LEU A 533 15.92 16.64 -44.73
CA LEU A 533 15.56 17.12 -46.07
C LEU A 533 16.70 16.92 -47.07
N SER A 534 17.94 17.24 -46.69
CA SER A 534 19.12 17.06 -47.56
C SER A 534 19.46 15.59 -47.82
N SER A 535 19.06 14.67 -46.94
CA SER A 535 19.23 13.23 -47.14
C SER A 535 18.28 12.61 -48.18
N GLN A 536 17.24 13.34 -48.61
CA GLN A 536 16.24 12.83 -49.55
C GLN A 536 16.75 12.87 -51.00
N ARG A 537 16.64 11.74 -51.69
CA ARG A 537 17.06 11.62 -53.11
C ARG A 537 15.95 11.97 -54.10
N ASP A 538 14.69 11.83 -53.71
CA ASP A 538 13.53 12.11 -54.55
C ASP A 538 13.02 13.54 -54.30
N ALA A 539 12.98 14.35 -55.36
CA ALA A 539 12.51 15.74 -55.31
C ALA A 539 11.03 15.87 -54.91
N VAL A 540 10.20 14.85 -55.19
CA VAL A 540 8.78 14.85 -54.82
C VAL A 540 8.61 14.60 -53.32
N ILE A 541 9.41 13.68 -52.76
CA ILE A 541 9.44 13.41 -51.32
C ILE A 541 10.01 14.61 -50.58
N TYR A 542 11.08 15.22 -51.11
CA TYR A 542 11.65 16.46 -50.58
C TYR A 542 10.62 17.58 -50.47
N GLN A 543 9.90 17.89 -51.55
CA GLN A 543 8.88 18.96 -51.55
C GLN A 543 7.77 18.69 -50.55
N ARG A 544 7.26 17.45 -50.50
CA ARG A 544 6.21 17.06 -49.55
C ARG A 544 6.66 17.17 -48.09
N LEU A 545 7.89 16.74 -47.78
CA LEU A 545 8.45 16.87 -46.44
C LEU A 545 8.69 18.33 -46.06
N ALA A 546 9.22 19.14 -46.97
CA ALA A 546 9.44 20.57 -46.73
C ALA A 546 8.12 21.30 -46.44
N ASP A 547 7.06 21.03 -47.23
CA ASP A 547 5.73 21.58 -47.00
C ASP A 547 5.13 21.12 -45.65
N ALA A 548 5.35 19.86 -45.27
CA ALA A 548 4.88 19.31 -44.01
C ALA A 548 5.58 19.96 -42.81
N PHE A 549 6.91 20.09 -42.83
CA PHE A 549 7.67 20.77 -41.77
C PHE A 549 7.36 22.27 -41.67
N ASN A 550 7.13 22.93 -42.79
CA ASN A 550 6.70 24.33 -42.81
C ASN A 550 5.31 24.50 -42.17
N LYS A 551 4.37 23.59 -42.45
CA LYS A 551 3.04 23.60 -41.82
C LYS A 551 3.11 23.30 -40.32
N LEU A 552 4.00 22.39 -39.91
CA LEU A 552 4.17 22.01 -38.51
C LEU A 552 4.62 23.19 -37.64
N THR A 553 5.51 24.06 -38.16
CA THR A 553 6.05 25.22 -37.43
C THR A 553 5.31 26.53 -37.69
N ALA A 554 4.44 26.61 -38.70
CA ALA A 554 3.70 27.81 -39.07
C ALA A 554 2.76 28.34 -37.98
N SER A 555 2.22 27.46 -37.14
CA SER A 555 1.32 27.84 -36.03
C SER A 555 2.05 28.30 -34.76
N SER A 556 3.38 28.15 -34.72
CA SER A 556 4.20 28.35 -33.52
C SER A 556 5.52 29.04 -33.87
N THR A 557 5.48 30.15 -34.61
CA THR A 557 6.69 30.90 -35.00
C THR A 557 6.72 32.31 -34.40
N PRO A 558 7.68 32.64 -33.50
CA PRO A 558 8.63 31.74 -32.85
C PRO A 558 7.91 30.81 -31.86
N PRO A 559 8.39 29.56 -31.67
CA PRO A 559 7.73 28.62 -30.77
C PRO A 559 7.99 29.06 -29.33
N THR A 560 6.92 29.32 -28.58
CA THR A 560 6.98 29.69 -27.16
C THR A 560 6.25 28.67 -26.32
N MET A 561 6.61 28.55 -25.04
CA MET A 561 5.92 27.67 -24.08
C MET A 561 4.52 28.21 -23.69
N ASP A 562 3.66 28.45 -24.68
CA ASP A 562 2.28 28.88 -24.51
C ASP A 562 1.30 27.74 -24.79
N ARG A 563 0.25 27.63 -23.96
CA ARG A 563 -0.74 26.56 -24.05
C ARG A 563 -1.51 26.59 -25.37
N LYS A 564 -1.81 27.79 -25.92
CA LYS A 564 -2.54 27.87 -27.20
C LYS A 564 -1.67 27.42 -28.36
N GLN A 565 -0.40 27.83 -28.37
CA GLN A 565 0.55 27.38 -29.39
C GLN A 565 0.82 25.87 -29.30
N LYS A 566 0.93 25.29 -28.09
CA LYS A 566 1.04 23.84 -27.88
C LYS A 566 -0.14 23.08 -28.50
N VAL A 567 -1.38 23.49 -28.20
CA VAL A 567 -2.58 22.83 -28.75
C VAL A 567 -2.63 22.94 -30.28
N ALA A 568 -2.27 24.10 -30.83
CA ALA A 568 -2.21 24.28 -32.28
C ALA A 568 -1.13 23.38 -32.93
N PHE A 569 0.05 23.28 -32.31
CA PHE A 569 1.13 22.41 -32.77
C PHE A 569 0.74 20.94 -32.74
N LEU A 570 0.10 20.45 -31.66
CA LEU A 570 -0.34 19.06 -31.56
C LEU A 570 -1.34 18.70 -32.68
N LYS A 571 -2.27 19.61 -32.99
CA LYS A 571 -3.19 19.43 -34.12
C LYS A 571 -2.46 19.38 -35.47
N SER A 572 -1.49 20.27 -35.66
CA SER A 572 -0.63 20.26 -36.86
C SER A 572 0.25 18.99 -36.93
N LEU A 573 0.64 18.44 -35.78
CA LEU A 573 1.43 17.21 -35.68
C LEU A 573 0.62 15.98 -36.09
N GLU A 574 -0.66 15.89 -35.73
CA GLU A 574 -1.56 14.82 -36.21
C GLU A 574 -1.66 14.83 -37.73
N GLU A 575 -1.83 16.01 -38.34
CA GLU A 575 -1.83 16.18 -39.79
C GLU A 575 -0.47 15.84 -40.40
N PHE A 576 0.62 16.24 -39.76
CA PHE A 576 1.99 15.94 -40.19
C PHE A 576 2.23 14.43 -40.22
N VAL A 577 1.93 13.73 -39.12
CA VAL A 577 2.07 12.28 -38.97
C VAL A 577 1.27 11.54 -40.04
N ALA A 578 0.02 11.93 -40.28
CA ALA A 578 -0.82 11.31 -41.32
C ALA A 578 -0.23 11.46 -42.73
N ASN A 579 0.43 12.58 -43.02
CA ASN A 579 1.00 12.89 -44.33
C ASN A 579 2.41 12.32 -44.52
N VAL A 580 3.21 12.24 -43.46
CA VAL A 580 4.64 11.92 -43.49
C VAL A 580 4.92 10.45 -43.15
N GLY A 581 4.10 9.82 -42.33
CA GLY A 581 4.29 8.43 -41.90
C GLY A 581 4.37 7.43 -43.05
N GLY A 582 3.66 7.68 -44.15
CA GLY A 582 3.75 6.88 -45.38
C GLY A 582 4.95 7.18 -46.28
N LEU A 583 5.61 8.33 -46.11
CA LEU A 583 6.73 8.78 -46.96
C LEU A 583 8.09 8.25 -46.46
N LEU A 584 8.25 8.12 -45.14
CA LEU A 584 9.54 7.77 -44.51
C LEU A 584 9.63 6.30 -44.06
N CYS A 585 8.50 5.61 -43.87
CA CYS A 585 8.46 4.19 -43.49
C CYS A 585 8.66 3.19 -44.66
N VAL A 586 8.95 3.68 -45.87
CA VAL A 586 9.23 2.83 -47.03
C VAL A 586 10.75 2.62 -47.14
N LYS A 587 11.22 1.54 -46.54
CA LYS A 587 12.45 0.85 -46.96
C LYS A 587 12.10 -0.56 -47.40
#